data_AF-A0A150S3P7-F1
#
_entry.id   AF-A0A150S3P7-F1
#
_cell.length_a   1.000
_cell.length_b   1.000
_cell.length_c   1.000
_cell.angle_alpha   90.00
_cell.angle_beta   90.00
_cell.angle_gamma   90.00
#
_symmetry.space_group_name_H-M   'P 1'
#
loop_
_entity.id
_entity.type
_entity.pdbx_description
1 polymer ?
#
loop_
_entity_poly.entity_id
_entity_poly.type
_entity_poly.pdbx_seq_one_letter_code
_entity_poly.pdbx_strand_id
1 'polypeptide(L)'
;MVRRTALRALYLVLLPVLVLFALLLVPAVVVARLGSSGRAWRPETWKKVSYGSRYFRSSFRGKLGEVVDVIDVVRDGLILLFGVVAVACLAGGLLALLFDIGVPGWLSAWMEGSLVSFLASDLAWFPAGGRLSFGGGAALALVGCVALVVLALGLSLYFWLAFALGEATRVVLRYGGAATLFPDPGDAIPGGRLVLCQISDLHITANGREPYEIEEGSSAWPEGVPRPDTAELTGRLRRLVAEIAAMNPPLVALTGDMTDLGEEAQWDELEAALSGIPASSRVLMVPGNHDVAINVGTSPDPYLKKRAEREQRFIDVLTRVERGPFQPLLHIPARKRARRRLRAIAGLYPRRLELEGGIRIFGLNSNRYRSRFVGSNAIGQIGGGQLRRLARALRRGSGPVVVLLHHHVARLAGPISLNDTFMIAMDGPRLLEMLAAYQQKNPKKNSALVLHGHKHLAFFGHYRSKSGGRVSVYAHPSSTLGHETDGHLDGVARFAAIRLTDEGIWRVETHPLRPARAATEAPPAAAEAAVS
;
A
#
# COMPACT_ATOMS: atom_id res chain seq x y z
N MET A 1 -20.29 -26.64 3.06
CA MET A 1 -20.02 -27.52 1.90
C MET A 1 -19.84 -26.73 0.60
N VAL A 2 -20.79 -25.88 0.22
CA VAL A 2 -20.80 -25.05 -1.02
C VAL A 2 -19.47 -24.32 -1.31
N ARG A 3 -18.84 -23.71 -0.28
CA ARG A 3 -17.57 -22.98 -0.44
C ARG A 3 -16.38 -23.87 -0.86
N ARG A 4 -16.34 -25.13 -0.40
CA ARG A 4 -15.29 -26.10 -0.79
C ARG A 4 -15.52 -26.62 -2.21
N THR A 5 -16.78 -26.79 -2.62
CA THR A 5 -17.14 -27.23 -3.96
C THR A 5 -16.85 -26.14 -5.00
N ALA A 6 -17.16 -24.88 -4.71
CA ALA A 6 -16.83 -23.74 -5.57
C ALA A 6 -15.32 -23.54 -5.73
N LEU A 7 -14.54 -23.69 -4.65
CA LEU A 7 -13.07 -23.63 -4.71
C LEU A 7 -12.48 -24.80 -5.52
N ARG A 8 -13.03 -26.01 -5.41
CA ARG A 8 -12.60 -27.16 -6.21
C ARG A 8 -12.94 -27.01 -7.69
N ALA A 9 -14.13 -26.53 -8.03
CA ALA A 9 -14.52 -26.27 -9.41
C ALA A 9 -13.67 -25.16 -10.05
N LEU A 10 -13.41 -24.08 -9.31
CA LEU A 10 -12.49 -23.03 -9.74
C LEU A 10 -11.08 -23.59 -9.97
N TYR A 11 -10.57 -24.43 -9.06
CA TYR A 11 -9.23 -25.01 -9.22
C TYR A 11 -9.14 -26.00 -10.39
N LEU A 12 -10.16 -26.83 -10.60
CA LEU A 12 -10.17 -27.86 -11.65
C LEU A 12 -10.40 -27.30 -13.05
N VAL A 13 -11.09 -26.16 -13.19
CA VAL A 13 -11.38 -25.53 -14.49
C VAL A 13 -10.39 -24.42 -14.82
N LEU A 14 -10.00 -23.58 -13.84
CA LEU A 14 -9.10 -22.46 -14.07
C LEU A 14 -7.65 -22.94 -14.29
N LEU A 15 -7.24 -24.06 -13.68
CA LEU A 15 -5.89 -24.61 -13.80
C LEU A 15 -5.57 -25.07 -15.24
N PRO A 16 -6.38 -25.93 -15.89
CA PRO A 16 -6.14 -26.30 -17.29
C PRO A 16 -6.18 -25.10 -18.23
N VAL A 17 -7.09 -24.15 -18.01
CA VAL A 17 -7.20 -22.94 -18.85
C VAL A 17 -5.97 -22.05 -18.72
N LEU A 18 -5.43 -21.84 -17.52
CA LEU A 18 -4.20 -21.06 -17.33
C LEU A 18 -2.97 -21.76 -17.89
N VAL A 19 -2.88 -23.08 -17.79
CA VAL A 19 -1.80 -23.88 -18.40
C VAL A 19 -1.89 -23.81 -19.92
N LEU A 20 -3.08 -23.98 -20.50
CA LEU A 20 -3.29 -23.86 -21.94
C LEU A 20 -2.95 -22.44 -22.43
N PHE A 21 -3.36 -21.42 -21.68
CA PHE A 21 -3.04 -20.02 -21.98
C PHE A 21 -1.53 -19.77 -21.94
N ALA A 22 -0.81 -20.28 -20.94
CA ALA A 22 0.65 -20.16 -20.87
C ALA A 22 1.35 -20.89 -22.03
N LEU A 23 0.88 -22.09 -22.39
CA LEU A 23 1.39 -22.88 -23.50
C LEU A 23 1.14 -22.22 -24.87
N LEU A 24 0.09 -21.40 -25.01
CA LEU A 24 -0.21 -20.65 -26.24
C LEU A 24 0.48 -19.29 -26.27
N LEU A 25 0.53 -18.58 -25.14
CA LEU A 25 1.06 -17.22 -25.06
C LEU A 25 2.59 -17.19 -25.18
N VAL A 26 3.29 -18.19 -24.62
CA VAL A 26 4.76 -18.25 -24.66
C VAL A 26 5.27 -18.40 -26.11
N PRO A 27 4.76 -19.34 -26.93
CA PRO A 27 5.11 -19.41 -28.35
C PRO A 27 4.68 -18.15 -29.12
N ALA A 28 3.50 -17.58 -28.86
CA ALA A 28 3.05 -16.37 -29.53
C ALA A 28 3.97 -15.16 -29.25
N VAL A 29 4.44 -14.99 -28.01
CA VAL A 29 5.41 -13.96 -27.62
C VAL A 29 6.79 -14.21 -28.25
N VAL A 30 7.21 -15.48 -28.33
CA VAL A 30 8.48 -15.88 -29.00
C VAL A 30 8.40 -15.67 -30.51
N VAL A 31 7.30 -16.01 -31.16
CA VAL A 31 7.06 -15.79 -32.60
C VAL A 31 6.95 -14.29 -32.90
N ALA A 32 6.23 -13.52 -32.08
CA ALA A 32 6.18 -12.06 -32.20
C ALA A 32 7.56 -11.40 -32.06
N ARG A 33 8.46 -11.97 -31.23
CA ARG A 33 9.85 -11.55 -31.09
C ARG A 33 10.70 -11.88 -32.31
N LEU A 34 10.53 -13.08 -32.88
CA LEU A 34 11.26 -13.52 -34.08
C LEU A 34 10.78 -12.75 -35.32
N GLY A 35 9.50 -12.37 -35.37
CA GLY A 35 8.92 -11.54 -36.43
C GLY A 35 9.19 -10.04 -36.30
N SER A 36 9.54 -9.54 -35.10
CA SER A 36 9.96 -8.15 -34.91
C SER A 36 11.42 -7.97 -35.37
N SER A 37 11.60 -7.77 -36.67
CA SER A 37 12.89 -7.47 -37.30
C SER A 37 13.58 -6.25 -36.66
N GLY A 38 14.52 -6.51 -35.75
CA GLY A 38 15.63 -5.61 -35.41
C GLY A 38 15.46 -4.62 -34.25
N ARG A 39 14.32 -4.56 -33.54
CA ARG A 39 14.22 -3.71 -32.33
C ARG A 39 14.43 -4.53 -31.05
N ALA A 40 15.65 -4.49 -30.53
CA ALA A 40 15.93 -5.03 -29.20
C ALA A 40 15.00 -4.38 -28.16
N TRP A 41 14.32 -5.19 -27.35
CA TRP A 41 13.56 -4.68 -26.22
C TRP A 41 14.44 -3.77 -25.37
N ARG A 42 13.94 -2.57 -25.03
CA ARG A 42 14.65 -1.64 -24.15
C ARG A 42 14.94 -2.36 -22.82
N PRO A 43 16.12 -2.15 -22.20
CA PRO A 43 16.50 -2.77 -20.92
C PRO A 43 15.46 -2.64 -19.78
N GLU A 44 14.56 -1.65 -19.89
CA GLU A 44 13.46 -1.40 -18.95
C GLU A 44 12.44 -2.53 -18.86
N THR A 45 12.16 -3.24 -19.95
CA THR A 45 11.13 -4.28 -19.94
C THR A 45 11.62 -5.56 -19.25
N TRP A 46 12.92 -5.87 -19.34
CA TRP A 46 13.57 -6.91 -18.52
C TRP A 46 13.67 -6.52 -17.04
N LYS A 47 13.84 -5.22 -16.74
CA LYS A 47 13.71 -4.71 -15.36
C LYS A 47 12.31 -4.98 -14.81
N LYS A 48 11.23 -4.84 -15.59
CA LYS A 48 9.84 -5.14 -15.17
C LYS A 48 9.57 -6.64 -14.93
N VAL A 49 10.11 -7.55 -15.74
CA VAL A 49 9.95 -9.02 -15.53
C VAL A 49 10.77 -9.51 -14.33
N SER A 50 12.04 -9.09 -14.23
CA SER A 50 12.86 -9.38 -13.04
C SER A 50 12.34 -8.72 -11.76
N TYR A 51 11.53 -7.66 -11.89
CA TYR A 51 10.83 -7.01 -10.79
C TYR A 51 9.70 -7.90 -10.24
N GLY A 52 8.91 -8.55 -11.10
CA GLY A 52 7.89 -9.53 -10.69
C GLY A 52 8.45 -10.73 -9.91
N SER A 53 9.62 -11.25 -10.30
CA SER A 53 10.35 -12.30 -9.55
C SER A 53 10.92 -11.80 -8.22
N ARG A 54 11.44 -10.56 -8.16
CA ARG A 54 11.97 -9.97 -6.91
C ARG A 54 10.86 -9.60 -5.91
N TYR A 55 9.71 -9.18 -6.41
CA TYR A 55 8.46 -8.99 -5.65
C TYR A 55 8.00 -10.28 -4.95
N PHE A 56 8.25 -11.43 -5.55
CA PHE A 56 7.94 -12.74 -4.99
C PHE A 56 8.81 -13.03 -3.75
N ARG A 57 10.15 -13.08 -3.86
CA ARG A 57 11.10 -13.28 -2.74
C ARG A 57 10.85 -12.34 -1.56
N SER A 58 10.74 -11.08 -1.93
CA SER A 58 9.86 -10.09 -1.37
C SER A 58 8.90 -10.54 -0.28
N SER A 59 7.75 -11.00 -0.77
CA SER A 59 6.47 -10.98 -0.10
C SER A 59 6.31 -11.98 1.04
N PHE A 60 7.26 -12.90 1.24
CA PHE A 60 7.11 -14.03 2.16
C PHE A 60 8.08 -13.99 3.36
N ARG A 61 7.55 -14.25 4.56
CA ARG A 61 8.32 -14.76 5.72
C ARG A 61 7.54 -15.91 6.34
N GLY A 62 8.24 -16.97 6.75
CA GLY A 62 7.69 -18.23 7.27
C GLY A 62 7.82 -19.39 6.26
N LYS A 63 7.26 -20.56 6.59
CA LYS A 63 7.42 -21.82 5.81
C LYS A 63 7.12 -21.69 4.30
N LEU A 64 6.24 -20.77 3.90
CA LEU A 64 5.89 -20.59 2.48
C LEU A 64 6.96 -19.81 1.70
N GLY A 65 7.68 -18.90 2.36
CA GLY A 65 8.83 -18.21 1.74
C GLY A 65 10.00 -19.16 1.55
N GLU A 66 10.22 -20.07 2.50
CA GLU A 66 11.21 -21.14 2.37
C GLU A 66 10.90 -22.07 1.18
N VAL A 67 9.63 -22.41 0.93
CA VAL A 67 9.24 -23.21 -0.24
C VAL A 67 9.50 -22.46 -1.55
N VAL A 68 9.21 -21.16 -1.58
CA VAL A 68 9.50 -20.30 -2.74
C VAL A 68 11.01 -20.20 -3.00
N ASP A 69 11.81 -20.00 -1.96
CA ASP A 69 13.27 -19.95 -2.08
C ASP A 69 13.82 -21.31 -2.55
N VAL A 70 13.26 -22.43 -2.08
CA VAL A 70 13.60 -23.77 -2.57
C VAL A 70 13.22 -23.93 -4.05
N ILE A 71 12.04 -23.48 -4.47
CA ILE A 71 11.62 -23.54 -5.88
C ILE A 71 12.54 -22.69 -6.76
N ASP A 72 12.95 -21.50 -6.31
CA ASP A 72 13.87 -20.63 -7.05
C ASP A 72 15.29 -21.21 -7.10
N VAL A 73 15.80 -21.75 -5.99
CA VAL A 73 17.11 -22.43 -5.96
C VAL A 73 17.09 -23.66 -6.86
N VAL A 74 16.00 -24.44 -6.83
CA VAL A 74 15.80 -25.57 -7.74
C VAL A 74 15.71 -25.08 -9.18
N ARG A 75 14.95 -24.02 -9.48
CA ARG A 75 14.87 -23.43 -10.83
C ARG A 75 16.24 -22.99 -11.33
N ASP A 76 16.96 -22.19 -10.55
CA ASP A 76 18.24 -21.60 -10.97
C ASP A 76 19.31 -22.69 -11.09
N GLY A 77 19.29 -23.68 -10.19
CA GLY A 77 20.13 -24.88 -10.27
C GLY A 77 19.81 -25.74 -11.49
N LEU A 78 18.53 -25.94 -11.81
CA LEU A 78 18.10 -26.65 -13.01
C LEU A 78 18.46 -25.90 -14.29
N ILE A 79 18.26 -24.58 -14.35
CA ILE A 79 18.66 -23.75 -15.51
C ILE A 79 20.16 -23.86 -15.74
N LEU A 80 20.97 -23.75 -14.69
CA LEU A 80 22.43 -23.87 -14.80
C LEU A 80 22.83 -25.28 -15.24
N LEU A 81 22.29 -26.31 -14.60
CA LEU A 81 22.57 -27.71 -14.94
C LEU A 81 22.22 -28.00 -16.40
N PHE A 82 21.02 -27.62 -16.86
CA PHE A 82 20.60 -27.83 -18.24
C PHE A 82 21.38 -26.98 -19.23
N GLY A 83 21.78 -25.76 -18.85
CA GLY A 83 22.68 -24.94 -19.65
C GLY A 83 24.04 -25.60 -19.86
N VAL A 84 24.63 -26.15 -18.80
CA VAL A 84 25.92 -26.88 -18.88
C VAL A 84 25.77 -28.14 -19.72
N VAL A 85 24.72 -28.93 -19.52
CA VAL A 85 24.45 -30.13 -20.33
C VAL A 85 24.28 -29.77 -21.80
N ALA A 86 23.51 -28.72 -22.13
CA ALA A 86 23.33 -28.29 -23.51
C ALA A 86 24.65 -27.85 -24.15
N VAL A 87 25.48 -27.06 -23.45
CA VAL A 87 26.80 -26.64 -23.94
C VAL A 87 27.74 -27.84 -24.13
N ALA A 88 27.76 -28.79 -23.18
CA ALA A 88 28.57 -29.99 -23.28
C ALA A 88 28.14 -30.88 -24.48
N CYS A 89 26.83 -31.03 -24.70
CA CYS A 89 26.29 -31.76 -25.86
C CYS A 89 26.66 -31.07 -27.18
N LEU A 90 26.55 -29.74 -27.25
CA LEU A 90 26.92 -28.97 -28.45
C LEU A 90 28.42 -29.04 -28.72
N ALA A 91 29.26 -28.84 -27.70
CA ALA A 91 30.71 -28.91 -27.83
C ALA A 91 31.19 -30.32 -28.21
N GLY A 92 30.64 -31.36 -27.57
CA GLY A 92 30.91 -32.75 -27.91
C GLY A 92 30.52 -33.08 -29.35
N GLY A 93 29.38 -32.57 -29.82
CA GLY A 93 28.97 -32.73 -31.22
C GLY A 93 29.84 -32.00 -32.21
N LEU A 94 30.26 -30.78 -31.89
CA LEU A 94 31.16 -30.02 -32.73
C LEU A 94 32.51 -30.71 -32.85
N LEU A 95 33.07 -31.20 -31.73
CA LEU A 95 34.34 -31.94 -31.71
C LEU A 95 34.26 -33.26 -32.47
N ALA A 96 33.18 -34.03 -32.28
CA ALA A 96 32.98 -35.27 -33.02
C ALA A 96 32.92 -35.03 -34.54
N LEU A 97 32.26 -33.94 -34.96
CA LEU A 97 32.20 -33.52 -36.36
C LEU A 97 33.57 -33.05 -36.89
N LEU A 98 34.32 -32.27 -36.09
CA LEU A 98 35.61 -31.69 -36.49
C LEU A 98 36.71 -32.74 -36.65
N PHE A 99 36.66 -33.80 -35.84
CA PHE A 99 37.69 -34.84 -35.78
C PHE A 99 37.27 -36.16 -36.43
N ASP A 100 36.11 -36.19 -37.10
CA ASP A 100 35.51 -37.39 -37.71
C ASP A 100 35.50 -38.59 -36.76
N ILE A 101 35.25 -38.32 -35.47
CA ILE A 101 35.25 -39.34 -34.44
C ILE A 101 33.95 -40.12 -34.58
N GLY A 102 34.05 -41.28 -35.24
CA GLY A 102 32.95 -42.25 -35.31
C GLY A 102 32.45 -42.59 -33.91
N VAL A 103 31.14 -42.48 -33.70
CA VAL A 103 30.52 -42.85 -32.42
C VAL A 103 30.78 -44.34 -32.16
N PRO A 104 31.34 -44.72 -31.00
CA PRO A 104 31.59 -46.13 -30.70
C PRO A 104 30.30 -46.95 -30.79
N GLY A 105 30.36 -48.12 -31.44
CA GLY A 105 29.19 -48.95 -31.74
C GLY A 105 28.33 -49.35 -30.53
N TRP A 106 28.91 -49.36 -29.32
CA TRP A 106 28.18 -49.63 -28.07
C TRP A 106 27.32 -48.45 -27.60
N LEU A 107 27.70 -47.21 -27.94
CA LEU A 107 26.91 -46.01 -27.61
C LEU A 107 25.70 -45.87 -28.54
N SER A 108 25.84 -46.26 -29.82
CA SER A 108 24.71 -46.43 -30.73
C SER A 108 23.77 -47.56 -30.28
N ALA A 109 24.31 -48.68 -29.77
CA ALA A 109 23.49 -49.77 -29.23
C ALA A 109 22.71 -49.37 -27.97
N TRP A 110 23.27 -48.49 -27.12
CA TRP A 110 22.58 -47.97 -25.92
C TRP A 110 21.45 -47.00 -26.27
N MET A 111 21.61 -46.21 -27.34
CA MET A 111 20.51 -45.40 -27.91
C MET A 111 19.45 -46.24 -28.62
N GLU A 112 19.83 -47.41 -29.14
CA GLU A 112 18.92 -48.36 -29.79
C GLU A 112 18.14 -49.24 -28.79
N GLY A 113 18.55 -49.34 -27.51
CA GLY A 113 17.79 -50.14 -26.55
C GLY A 113 18.19 -50.02 -25.08
N SER A 114 17.21 -49.61 -24.24
CA SER A 114 16.80 -50.37 -23.03
C SER A 114 15.91 -49.60 -22.02
N LEU A 115 15.45 -48.37 -22.30
CA LEU A 115 14.37 -47.76 -21.49
C LEU A 115 13.21 -47.16 -22.31
N VAL A 116 13.47 -46.67 -23.53
CA VAL A 116 12.41 -46.13 -24.40
C VAL A 116 11.70 -47.25 -25.20
N SER A 117 12.38 -48.36 -25.46
CA SER A 117 11.84 -49.51 -26.20
C SER A 117 10.68 -50.23 -25.48
N PHE A 118 10.44 -49.95 -24.20
CA PHE A 118 9.36 -50.56 -23.42
C PHE A 118 8.06 -49.73 -23.38
N LEU A 119 8.09 -48.45 -23.81
CA LEU A 119 6.92 -47.56 -23.78
C LEU A 119 6.53 -46.99 -25.15
N ALA A 120 7.32 -47.21 -26.20
CA ALA A 120 7.18 -46.53 -27.49
C ALA A 120 7.00 -47.46 -28.71
N SER A 121 6.41 -48.65 -28.56
CA SER A 121 6.07 -49.47 -29.72
C SER A 121 4.86 -48.96 -30.52
N ASP A 122 4.03 -48.08 -29.96
CA ASP A 122 2.78 -47.61 -30.61
C ASP A 122 2.81 -46.13 -31.07
N LEU A 123 3.91 -45.40 -30.88
CA LEU A 123 4.09 -44.05 -31.41
C LEU A 123 4.92 -44.12 -32.70
N ALA A 124 4.22 -44.25 -33.83
CA ALA A 124 4.72 -44.45 -35.20
C ALA A 124 5.57 -43.31 -35.80
N TRP A 125 6.48 -42.71 -35.03
CA TRP A 125 7.37 -41.63 -35.47
C TRP A 125 8.83 -42.05 -35.69
N PHE A 126 9.20 -43.28 -35.33
CA PHE A 126 10.55 -43.80 -35.60
C PHE A 126 10.48 -44.95 -36.60
N PRO A 127 11.02 -44.80 -37.82
CA PRO A 127 11.10 -45.90 -38.77
C PRO A 127 12.00 -46.99 -38.18
N ALA A 128 11.49 -48.23 -38.15
CA ALA A 128 12.24 -49.39 -37.67
C ALA A 128 13.54 -49.55 -38.50
N GLY A 129 14.70 -49.39 -37.85
CA GLY A 129 16.02 -49.67 -38.44
C GLY A 129 16.95 -48.47 -38.67
N GLY A 130 16.58 -47.25 -38.30
CA GLY A 130 17.45 -46.07 -38.46
C GLY A 130 18.41 -45.85 -37.28
N ARG A 131 19.73 -45.97 -37.51
CA ARG A 131 20.77 -45.54 -36.55
C ARG A 131 20.56 -44.06 -36.19
N LEU A 132 20.34 -43.75 -34.91
CA LEU A 132 20.33 -42.37 -34.42
C LEU A 132 21.75 -41.81 -34.59
N SER A 133 21.93 -40.89 -35.54
CA SER A 133 23.19 -40.16 -35.66
C SER A 133 23.43 -39.35 -34.38
N PHE A 134 24.70 -39.08 -34.04
CA PHE A 134 25.06 -38.25 -32.88
C PHE A 134 24.26 -36.94 -32.84
N GLY A 135 24.01 -36.34 -34.02
CA GLY A 135 23.18 -35.14 -34.17
C GLY A 135 21.73 -35.33 -33.70
N GLY A 136 21.14 -36.51 -33.90
CA GLY A 136 19.79 -36.83 -33.42
C GLY A 136 19.73 -37.00 -31.89
N GLY A 137 20.74 -37.61 -31.28
CA GLY A 137 20.84 -37.72 -29.81
C GLY A 137 21.06 -36.37 -29.13
N ALA A 138 21.94 -35.53 -29.68
CA ALA A 138 22.15 -34.16 -29.21
C ALA A 138 20.88 -33.30 -29.36
N ALA A 139 20.14 -33.45 -30.46
CA ALA A 139 18.87 -32.77 -30.67
C ALA A 139 17.82 -33.19 -29.63
N LEU A 140 17.68 -34.48 -29.33
CA LEU A 140 16.76 -34.98 -28.30
C LEU A 140 17.12 -34.47 -26.90
N ALA A 141 18.40 -34.48 -26.53
CA ALA A 141 18.87 -33.93 -25.26
C ALA A 141 18.59 -32.42 -25.15
N LEU A 142 18.83 -31.67 -26.23
CA LEU A 142 18.52 -30.24 -26.29
C LEU A 142 17.01 -29.99 -26.14
N VAL A 143 16.17 -30.76 -26.85
CA VAL A 143 14.70 -30.68 -26.75
C VAL A 143 14.24 -30.98 -25.32
N GLY A 144 14.80 -32.02 -24.67
CA GLY A 144 14.52 -32.34 -23.27
C GLY A 144 14.90 -31.22 -22.30
N CYS A 145 16.09 -30.62 -22.48
CA CYS A 145 16.54 -29.48 -21.67
C CYS A 145 15.62 -28.27 -21.85
N VAL A 146 15.25 -27.94 -23.09
CA VAL A 146 14.32 -26.84 -23.40
C VAL A 146 12.95 -27.11 -22.78
N ALA A 147 12.42 -28.33 -22.89
CA ALA A 147 11.15 -28.71 -22.29
C ALA A 147 11.16 -28.55 -20.75
N LEU A 148 12.26 -28.92 -20.09
CA LEU A 148 12.41 -28.77 -18.63
C LEU A 148 12.50 -27.30 -18.20
N VAL A 149 13.21 -26.46 -18.95
CA VAL A 149 13.25 -25.01 -18.70
C VAL A 149 11.86 -24.39 -18.88
N VAL A 150 11.14 -24.75 -19.94
CA VAL A 150 9.77 -24.27 -20.18
C VAL A 150 8.82 -24.73 -19.07
N LEU A 151 8.93 -25.97 -18.61
CA LEU A 151 8.14 -26.48 -17.49
C LEU A 151 8.42 -25.72 -16.19
N ALA A 152 9.70 -25.48 -15.88
CA ALA A 152 10.09 -24.72 -14.68
C ALA A 152 9.55 -23.28 -14.70
N LEU A 153 9.64 -22.61 -15.87
CA LEU A 153 9.06 -21.28 -16.06
C LEU A 153 7.53 -21.30 -15.94
N GLY A 154 6.87 -22.31 -16.51
CA GLY A 154 5.42 -22.50 -16.42
C GLY A 154 4.94 -22.71 -14.99
N LEU A 155 5.62 -23.57 -14.22
CA LEU A 155 5.33 -23.78 -12.79
C LEU A 155 5.56 -22.51 -11.98
N SER A 156 6.65 -21.78 -12.23
CA SER A 156 6.92 -20.50 -11.56
C SER A 156 5.82 -19.47 -11.83
N LEU A 157 5.39 -19.34 -13.09
CA LEU A 157 4.29 -18.45 -13.47
C LEU A 157 2.97 -18.89 -12.83
N TYR A 158 2.71 -20.20 -12.78
CA TYR A 158 1.52 -20.74 -12.14
C TYR A 158 1.46 -20.39 -10.65
N PHE A 159 2.54 -20.64 -9.90
CA PHE A 159 2.60 -20.29 -8.47
C PHE A 159 2.43 -18.78 -8.26
N TRP A 160 2.98 -17.96 -9.17
CA TRP A 160 2.81 -16.52 -9.14
C TRP A 160 1.34 -16.11 -9.33
N LEU A 161 0.68 -16.61 -10.38
CA LEU A 161 -0.73 -16.33 -10.67
C LEU A 161 -1.66 -16.81 -9.55
N ALA A 162 -1.47 -18.05 -9.07
CA ALA A 162 -2.29 -18.63 -8.01
C ALA A 162 -2.18 -17.82 -6.71
N PHE A 163 -0.99 -17.34 -6.37
CA PHE A 163 -0.78 -16.51 -5.19
C PHE A 163 -1.35 -15.10 -5.36
N ALA A 164 -1.10 -14.44 -6.48
CA ALA A 164 -1.66 -13.11 -6.78
C ALA A 164 -3.19 -13.15 -6.73
N LEU A 165 -3.79 -14.19 -7.32
CA LEU A 165 -5.23 -14.44 -7.23
C LEU A 165 -5.67 -14.70 -5.79
N GLY A 166 -4.89 -15.43 -5.00
CA GLY A 166 -5.16 -15.67 -3.58
C GLY A 166 -5.14 -14.41 -2.71
N GLU A 167 -4.18 -13.50 -2.92
CA GLU A 167 -4.13 -12.20 -2.23
C GLU A 167 -5.26 -11.28 -2.68
N ALA A 168 -5.48 -11.15 -4.00
CA ALA A 168 -6.59 -10.37 -4.53
C ALA A 168 -7.93 -10.90 -3.98
N THR A 169 -8.13 -12.22 -4.00
CA THR A 169 -9.31 -12.87 -3.42
C THR A 169 -9.42 -12.58 -1.93
N ARG A 170 -8.32 -12.60 -1.17
CA ARG A 170 -8.35 -12.28 0.26
C ARG A 170 -8.77 -10.83 0.51
N VAL A 171 -8.24 -9.89 -0.26
CA VAL A 171 -8.57 -8.46 -0.17
C VAL A 171 -10.04 -8.24 -0.52
N VAL A 172 -10.52 -8.81 -1.63
CA VAL A 172 -11.93 -8.77 -2.05
C VAL A 172 -12.87 -9.39 -1.02
N LEU A 173 -12.54 -10.60 -0.51
CA LEU A 173 -13.37 -11.26 0.51
C LEU A 173 -13.41 -10.47 1.83
N ARG A 174 -12.30 -9.85 2.22
CA ARG A 174 -12.26 -9.00 3.43
C ARG A 174 -13.05 -7.72 3.24
N TYR A 175 -12.98 -7.11 2.07
CA TYR A 175 -13.79 -5.95 1.72
C TYR A 175 -15.28 -6.27 1.65
N GLY A 176 -15.66 -7.45 1.14
CA GLY A 176 -17.04 -7.95 1.21
C GLY A 176 -17.53 -8.15 2.65
N GLY A 177 -16.62 -8.38 3.60
CA GLY A 177 -16.91 -8.42 5.03
C GLY A 177 -16.65 -7.10 5.78
N ALA A 178 -16.27 -6.03 5.08
CA ALA A 178 -16.04 -4.75 5.72
C ALA A 178 -17.37 -4.17 6.21
N ALA A 179 -17.32 -3.49 7.35
CA ALA A 179 -18.47 -2.78 7.89
C ALA A 179 -18.92 -1.69 6.92
N THR A 180 -20.23 -1.40 6.86
CA THR A 180 -20.79 -0.26 6.14
C THR A 180 -21.10 0.85 7.12
N LEU A 181 -20.73 2.08 6.77
CA LEU A 181 -21.10 3.28 7.50
C LEU A 181 -22.41 3.84 6.96
N PHE A 182 -23.27 4.27 7.88
CA PHE A 182 -24.50 4.97 7.56
C PHE A 182 -24.27 6.47 7.78
N PRO A 183 -24.61 7.34 6.81
CA PRO A 183 -24.57 8.77 7.01
C PRO A 183 -25.44 9.17 8.20
N ASP A 184 -25.01 10.15 8.98
CA ASP A 184 -25.87 10.79 9.99
C ASP A 184 -26.11 12.24 9.58
N PRO A 185 -27.35 12.64 9.23
CA PRO A 185 -27.64 14.01 8.82
C PRO A 185 -27.52 15.03 9.97
N GLY A 186 -27.24 14.60 11.20
CA GLY A 186 -27.17 15.46 12.39
C GLY A 186 -25.99 16.43 12.45
N ASP A 187 -25.17 16.56 11.41
CA ASP A 187 -23.86 17.25 11.41
C ASP A 187 -23.88 18.78 11.42
N ALA A 188 -25.05 19.40 11.27
CA ALA A 188 -25.14 20.86 11.08
C ALA A 188 -25.43 21.68 12.34
N ILE A 189 -25.54 21.08 13.53
CA ILE A 189 -25.88 21.83 14.76
C ILE A 189 -24.59 22.18 15.52
N PRO A 190 -24.21 23.47 15.63
CA PRO A 190 -23.04 23.90 16.37
C PRO A 190 -23.15 23.52 17.85
N GLY A 191 -22.01 23.21 18.49
CA GLY A 191 -21.96 23.05 19.93
C GLY A 191 -20.95 22.02 20.44
N GLY A 192 -20.81 21.99 21.77
CA GLY A 192 -19.88 21.11 22.47
C GLY A 192 -18.48 21.69 22.65
N ARG A 193 -17.75 21.09 23.57
CA ARG A 193 -16.38 21.49 23.90
C ARG A 193 -15.43 21.06 22.80
N LEU A 194 -14.55 21.97 22.35
CA LEU A 194 -13.48 21.65 21.42
C LEU A 194 -12.54 20.61 22.02
N VAL A 195 -12.34 19.50 21.32
CA VAL A 195 -11.49 18.39 21.76
C VAL A 195 -10.17 18.40 21.01
N LEU A 196 -10.24 18.51 19.68
CA LEU A 196 -9.06 18.57 18.82
C LEU A 196 -9.37 19.25 17.48
N CYS A 197 -8.34 19.71 16.79
CA CYS A 197 -8.39 20.00 15.36
C CYS A 197 -7.65 18.89 14.59
N GLN A 198 -8.25 18.38 13.51
CA GLN A 198 -7.67 17.36 12.65
C GLN A 198 -7.22 17.98 11.33
N ILE A 199 -6.02 17.61 10.90
CA ILE A 199 -5.53 17.76 9.53
C ILE A 199 -5.05 16.39 9.03
N SER A 200 -5.13 16.16 7.72
CA SER A 200 -4.83 14.86 7.10
C SER A 200 -4.36 15.05 5.67
N ASP A 201 -3.58 14.08 5.18
CA ASP A 201 -3.23 13.95 3.77
C ASP A 201 -2.68 15.27 3.19
N LEU A 202 -1.62 15.75 3.83
CA LEU A 202 -0.99 17.03 3.52
C LEU A 202 -0.15 16.95 2.24
N HIS A 203 0.37 15.76 1.93
CA HIS A 203 1.24 15.49 0.78
C HIS A 203 2.32 16.56 0.60
N ILE A 204 2.97 17.00 1.69
CA ILE A 204 4.01 18.02 1.58
C ILE A 204 5.13 17.48 0.70
N THR A 205 5.45 18.25 -0.34
CA THR A 205 6.53 17.97 -1.29
C THR A 205 7.78 18.77 -0.93
N ALA A 206 8.82 18.66 -1.73
CA ALA A 206 10.05 19.44 -1.58
C ALA A 206 10.65 19.72 -2.95
N ASN A 207 11.43 20.80 -3.05
CA ASN A 207 12.14 21.25 -4.25
C ASN A 207 11.21 21.65 -5.42
N GLY A 208 10.05 22.26 -5.11
CA GLY A 208 9.12 22.75 -6.12
C GLY A 208 8.37 21.65 -6.88
N ARG A 209 8.33 20.42 -6.36
CA ARG A 209 7.63 19.29 -6.99
C ARG A 209 6.12 19.34 -6.73
N GLU A 210 5.36 18.83 -7.70
CA GLU A 210 3.95 18.49 -7.53
C GLU A 210 3.82 17.21 -6.69
N PRO A 211 2.68 16.99 -5.99
CA PRO A 211 2.38 15.72 -5.34
C PRO A 211 2.36 14.56 -6.33
N TYR A 212 2.91 13.42 -5.92
CA TYR A 212 2.95 12.18 -6.71
C TYR A 212 1.57 11.76 -7.25
N GLU A 213 0.51 11.93 -6.45
CA GLU A 213 -0.85 11.58 -6.87
C GLU A 213 -1.38 12.47 -8.00
N ILE A 214 -0.96 13.73 -8.05
CA ILE A 214 -1.31 14.65 -9.15
C ILE A 214 -0.46 14.34 -10.39
N GLU A 215 0.82 13.99 -10.20
CA GLU A 215 1.70 13.59 -11.30
C GLU A 215 1.22 12.30 -11.99
N GLU A 216 0.82 11.27 -11.23
CA GLU A 216 0.30 10.02 -11.79
C GLU A 216 -1.15 10.12 -12.27
N GLY A 217 -1.96 10.95 -11.60
CA GLY A 217 -3.39 11.11 -11.86
C GLY A 217 -3.73 12.51 -12.33
N SER A 218 -3.11 12.98 -13.42
CA SER A 218 -3.30 14.35 -13.93
C SER A 218 -4.75 14.78 -14.14
N SER A 219 -5.65 13.83 -14.39
CA SER A 219 -7.10 14.05 -14.52
C SER A 219 -7.84 14.21 -13.20
N ALA A 220 -7.24 13.86 -12.07
CA ALA A 220 -7.84 14.01 -10.74
C ALA A 220 -7.76 15.45 -10.21
N TRP A 221 -7.02 16.33 -10.91
CA TRP A 221 -6.93 17.75 -10.57
C TRP A 221 -7.91 18.58 -11.43
N PRO A 222 -8.54 19.64 -10.89
CA PRO A 222 -9.50 20.44 -11.66
C PRO A 222 -8.86 21.10 -12.88
N GLU A 223 -9.57 21.04 -14.00
CA GLU A 223 -9.14 21.69 -15.23
C GLU A 223 -9.06 23.22 -15.04
N GLY A 224 -7.99 23.83 -15.56
CA GLY A 224 -7.76 25.27 -15.46
C GLY A 224 -7.27 25.77 -14.08
N VAL A 225 -7.20 24.91 -13.06
CA VAL A 225 -6.64 25.27 -11.75
C VAL A 225 -5.15 24.94 -11.72
N PRO A 226 -4.26 25.91 -11.42
CA PRO A 226 -2.84 25.62 -11.27
C PRO A 226 -2.57 24.50 -10.28
N ARG A 227 -1.69 23.57 -10.66
CA ARG A 227 -1.30 22.47 -9.78
C ARG A 227 -0.43 23.00 -8.64
N PRO A 228 -0.63 22.52 -7.41
CA PRO A 228 0.09 23.03 -6.26
C PRO A 228 1.50 22.42 -6.24
N ASP A 229 2.50 23.29 -6.14
CA ASP A 229 3.89 22.89 -5.89
C ASP A 229 4.20 22.93 -4.38
N THR A 230 5.47 22.73 -4.01
CA THR A 230 5.92 22.81 -2.61
C THR A 230 5.54 24.14 -1.93
N ALA A 231 5.69 25.27 -2.63
CA ALA A 231 5.43 26.58 -2.05
C ALA A 231 3.94 26.77 -1.76
N GLU A 232 3.07 26.37 -2.69
CA GLU A 232 1.62 26.46 -2.51
C GLU A 232 1.11 25.51 -1.42
N LEU A 233 1.60 24.26 -1.36
CA LEU A 233 1.19 23.29 -0.32
C LEU A 233 1.61 23.75 1.09
N THR A 234 2.85 24.18 1.25
CA THR A 234 3.34 24.69 2.55
C THR A 234 2.64 26.01 2.91
N GLY A 235 2.34 26.87 1.94
CA GLY A 235 1.55 28.09 2.12
C GLY A 235 0.13 27.79 2.62
N ARG A 236 -0.57 26.82 2.02
CA ARG A 236 -1.87 26.32 2.49
C ARG A 236 -1.80 25.83 3.93
N LEU A 237 -0.81 24.98 4.24
CA LEU A 237 -0.64 24.44 5.59
C LEU A 237 -0.38 25.53 6.63
N ARG A 238 0.48 26.53 6.33
CA ARG A 238 0.72 27.65 7.26
C ARG A 238 -0.56 28.44 7.56
N ARG A 239 -1.41 28.68 6.55
CA ARG A 239 -2.72 29.34 6.74
C ARG A 239 -3.66 28.49 7.60
N LEU A 240 -3.72 27.18 7.36
CA LEU A 240 -4.50 26.25 8.21
C LEU A 240 -4.01 26.27 9.65
N VAL A 241 -2.70 26.22 9.86
CA VAL A 241 -2.08 26.27 11.19
C VAL A 241 -2.41 27.57 11.90
N ALA A 242 -2.44 28.71 11.20
CA ALA A 242 -2.84 29.99 11.80
C ALA A 242 -4.31 30.00 12.26
N GLU A 243 -5.23 29.49 11.44
CA GLU A 243 -6.66 29.36 11.81
C GLU A 243 -6.85 28.37 12.97
N ILE A 244 -6.13 27.24 12.96
CA ILE A 244 -6.13 26.27 14.05
C ILE A 244 -5.58 26.91 15.33
N ALA A 245 -4.50 27.69 15.24
CA ALA A 245 -3.92 28.39 16.37
C ALA A 245 -4.90 29.39 17.01
N ALA A 246 -5.68 30.10 16.18
CA ALA A 246 -6.72 31.01 16.65
C ALA A 246 -7.82 30.31 17.46
N MET A 247 -8.09 29.02 17.19
CA MET A 247 -9.02 28.20 17.99
C MET A 247 -8.40 27.68 19.30
N ASN A 248 -7.08 27.72 19.44
CA ASN A 248 -6.33 27.21 20.59
C ASN A 248 -6.80 25.80 21.05
N PRO A 249 -6.83 24.79 20.16
CA PRO A 249 -7.35 23.48 20.51
C PRO A 249 -6.45 22.79 21.55
N PRO A 250 -7.00 21.94 22.42
CA PRO A 250 -6.20 21.11 23.34
C PRO A 250 -5.25 20.15 22.60
N LEU A 251 -5.61 19.76 21.37
CA LEU A 251 -4.88 18.81 20.56
C LEU A 251 -4.99 19.15 19.07
N VAL A 252 -3.89 19.05 18.34
CA VAL A 252 -3.86 18.97 16.87
C VAL A 252 -3.50 17.55 16.46
N ALA A 253 -4.36 16.91 15.69
CA ALA A 253 -4.20 15.53 15.22
C ALA A 253 -3.82 15.51 13.73
N LEU A 254 -2.75 14.79 13.39
CA LEU A 254 -2.31 14.56 12.02
C LEU A 254 -2.57 13.09 11.66
N THR A 255 -3.51 12.83 10.73
CA THR A 255 -4.00 11.48 10.41
C THR A 255 -3.39 10.81 9.18
N GLY A 256 -2.08 11.02 8.99
CA GLY A 256 -1.29 10.35 7.95
C GLY A 256 -1.12 11.17 6.67
N ASP A 257 -0.26 10.65 5.80
CA ASP A 257 0.17 11.24 4.52
C ASP A 257 0.55 12.71 4.66
N MET A 258 1.37 12.98 5.67
CA MET A 258 1.90 14.30 5.96
C MET A 258 2.95 14.70 4.93
N THR A 259 3.72 13.73 4.46
CA THR A 259 4.69 13.88 3.37
C THR A 259 4.23 13.09 2.16
N ASP A 260 4.64 13.52 0.96
CA ASP A 260 4.22 12.86 -0.27
C ASP A 260 5.02 11.57 -0.57
N LEU A 261 6.31 11.51 -0.21
CA LEU A 261 7.18 10.36 -0.49
C LEU A 261 8.01 9.89 0.72
N GLY A 262 7.79 10.49 1.90
CA GLY A 262 8.58 10.22 3.11
C GLY A 262 10.03 10.69 3.02
N GLU A 263 10.32 11.66 2.15
CA GLU A 263 11.66 12.21 1.96
C GLU A 263 12.05 13.18 3.09
N GLU A 264 13.35 13.28 3.38
CA GLU A 264 13.86 14.11 4.48
C GLU A 264 13.49 15.58 4.32
N ALA A 265 13.72 16.14 3.13
CA ALA A 265 13.37 17.53 2.84
C ALA A 265 11.85 17.80 2.98
N GLN A 266 10.98 16.82 2.70
CA GLN A 266 9.53 16.97 2.89
C GLN A 266 9.17 17.06 4.38
N TRP A 267 9.88 16.32 5.24
CA TRP A 267 9.73 16.44 6.69
C TRP A 267 10.22 17.81 7.19
N ASP A 268 11.31 18.34 6.64
CA ASP A 268 11.81 19.67 7.02
C ASP A 268 10.80 20.77 6.66
N GLU A 269 10.22 20.71 5.45
CA GLU A 269 9.16 21.64 5.00
C GLU A 269 7.90 21.55 5.88
N LEU A 270 7.48 20.32 6.20
CA LEU A 270 6.36 20.07 7.10
C LEU A 270 6.61 20.68 8.49
N GLU A 271 7.77 20.40 9.09
CA GLU A 271 8.15 20.90 10.40
C GLU A 271 8.17 22.43 10.44
N ALA A 272 8.73 23.07 9.40
CA ALA A 272 8.71 24.53 9.27
C ALA A 272 7.28 25.08 9.19
N ALA A 273 6.39 24.42 8.43
CA ALA A 273 5.00 24.85 8.28
C ALA A 273 4.14 24.64 9.55
N LEU A 274 4.44 23.62 10.36
CA LEU A 274 3.77 23.34 11.63
C LEU A 274 4.22 24.23 12.79
N SER A 275 5.22 25.08 12.59
CA SER A 275 5.81 25.91 13.65
C SER A 275 4.85 26.92 14.30
N GLY A 276 3.75 27.25 13.62
CA GLY A 276 2.70 28.13 14.15
C GLY A 276 1.71 27.46 15.12
N ILE A 277 1.80 26.14 15.35
CA ILE A 277 0.93 25.48 16.33
C ILE A 277 1.27 26.00 17.73
N PRO A 278 0.27 26.46 18.53
CA PRO A 278 0.52 26.96 19.87
C PRO A 278 1.20 25.91 20.75
N ALA A 279 2.16 26.34 21.58
CA ALA A 279 2.82 25.45 22.53
C ALA A 279 1.86 24.86 23.59
N SER A 280 0.71 25.50 23.81
CA SER A 280 -0.40 25.01 24.63
C SER A 280 -1.10 23.79 24.01
N SER A 281 -1.11 23.69 22.68
CA SER A 281 -1.71 22.59 21.95
C SER A 281 -0.77 21.38 21.94
N ARG A 282 -1.28 20.21 22.32
CA ARG A 282 -0.55 18.95 22.09
C ARG A 282 -0.64 18.60 20.60
N VAL A 283 0.35 17.88 20.09
CA VAL A 283 0.33 17.34 18.72
C VAL A 283 0.40 15.82 18.78
N LEU A 284 -0.47 15.12 18.03
CA LEU A 284 -0.41 13.67 17.88
C LEU A 284 -0.44 13.30 16.40
N MET A 285 0.57 12.52 15.98
CA MET A 285 0.72 12.07 14.60
C MET A 285 0.56 10.55 14.49
N VAL A 286 -0.17 10.12 13.46
CA VAL A 286 -0.17 8.73 12.98
C VAL A 286 0.35 8.70 11.54
N PRO A 287 1.18 7.72 11.15
CA PRO A 287 1.73 7.68 9.80
C PRO A 287 0.66 7.22 8.79
N GLY A 288 0.72 7.75 7.59
CA GLY A 288 0.05 7.24 6.39
C GLY A 288 0.98 6.43 5.49
N ASN A 289 0.48 5.94 4.36
CA ASN A 289 1.28 5.12 3.45
C ASN A 289 2.35 5.93 2.73
N HIS A 290 2.11 7.19 2.37
CA HIS A 290 3.11 8.08 1.76
C HIS A 290 4.27 8.37 2.73
N ASP A 291 3.97 8.44 4.02
CA ASP A 291 5.00 8.69 5.04
C ASP A 291 5.99 7.54 5.20
N VAL A 292 5.53 6.28 5.14
CA VAL A 292 6.35 5.12 5.55
C VAL A 292 6.32 3.92 4.61
N ALA A 293 5.27 3.73 3.80
CA ALA A 293 5.00 2.49 3.08
C ALA A 293 4.91 2.62 1.56
N ILE A 294 5.13 3.82 1.00
CA ILE A 294 4.96 4.08 -0.41
C ILE A 294 6.04 3.40 -1.27
N ASN A 295 5.57 2.69 -2.29
CA ASN A 295 6.37 2.18 -3.38
C ASN A 295 6.00 2.91 -4.66
N VAL A 296 6.93 3.68 -5.22
CA VAL A 296 6.75 4.30 -6.54
C VAL A 296 7.28 3.35 -7.61
N GLY A 297 6.59 3.26 -8.75
CA GLY A 297 6.91 2.29 -9.80
C GLY A 297 8.33 2.46 -10.38
N THR A 298 8.82 3.70 -10.41
CA THR A 298 10.15 4.08 -10.89
C THR A 298 11.27 3.75 -9.88
N SER A 299 10.92 3.59 -8.61
CA SER A 299 11.88 3.45 -7.52
C SER A 299 11.33 2.46 -6.49
N PRO A 300 11.13 1.19 -6.87
CA PRO A 300 10.45 0.25 -6.01
C PRO A 300 11.30 -0.13 -4.78
N ASP A 301 10.65 -0.65 -3.75
CA ASP A 301 11.30 -1.08 -2.51
C ASP A 301 10.91 -2.52 -2.12
N PRO A 302 11.25 -3.53 -2.94
CA PRO A 302 10.89 -4.91 -2.63
C PRO A 302 11.49 -5.32 -1.27
N TYR A 303 12.72 -4.94 -0.96
CA TYR A 303 13.38 -5.36 0.28
C TYR A 303 12.98 -4.52 1.52
N LEU A 304 12.04 -3.58 1.39
CA LEU A 304 11.56 -2.70 2.47
C LEU A 304 12.68 -1.86 3.11
N LYS A 305 13.76 -1.58 2.37
CA LYS A 305 14.89 -0.79 2.85
C LYS A 305 14.48 0.69 2.96
N LYS A 306 13.86 1.23 1.91
CA LYS A 306 13.37 2.62 1.90
C LYS A 306 12.27 2.81 2.93
N ARG A 307 11.37 1.83 3.07
CA ARG A 307 10.38 1.79 4.14
C ARG A 307 11.04 1.89 5.51
N ALA A 308 12.09 1.11 5.80
CA ALA A 308 12.77 1.18 7.09
C ALA A 308 13.41 2.55 7.34
N GLU A 309 13.99 3.17 6.30
CA GLU A 309 14.53 4.53 6.36
C GLU A 309 13.43 5.57 6.65
N ARG A 310 12.30 5.47 5.96
CA ARG A 310 11.13 6.34 6.18
C ARG A 310 10.49 6.16 7.55
N GLU A 311 10.32 4.91 8.02
CA GLU A 311 9.86 4.63 9.38
C GLU A 311 10.78 5.28 10.42
N GLN A 312 12.10 5.24 10.20
CA GLN A 312 13.06 5.89 11.08
C GLN A 312 12.92 7.42 11.06
N ARG A 313 12.78 8.03 9.88
CA ARG A 313 12.55 9.49 9.74
C ARG A 313 11.29 9.93 10.46
N PHE A 314 10.18 9.21 10.24
CA PHE A 314 8.93 9.46 10.95
C PHE A 314 9.11 9.38 12.48
N ILE A 315 9.85 8.39 12.98
CA ILE A 315 10.16 8.27 14.43
C ILE A 315 10.96 9.47 14.93
N ASP A 316 11.92 9.96 14.15
CA ASP A 316 12.77 11.09 14.51
C ASP A 316 11.94 12.39 14.58
N VAL A 317 11.10 12.66 13.58
CA VAL A 317 10.15 13.79 13.57
C VAL A 317 9.17 13.69 14.73
N LEU A 318 8.51 12.54 14.90
CA LEU A 318 7.58 12.30 16.00
C LEU A 318 8.24 12.58 17.36
N THR A 319 9.50 12.18 17.53
CA THR A 319 10.22 12.46 18.78
C THR A 319 10.50 13.95 18.97
N ARG A 320 10.75 14.71 17.90
CA ARG A 320 10.94 16.16 17.99
C ARG A 320 9.63 16.85 18.37
N VAL A 321 8.55 16.54 17.66
CA VAL A 321 7.21 17.09 17.93
C VAL A 321 6.74 16.80 19.36
N GLU A 322 6.94 15.57 19.86
CA GLU A 322 6.53 15.19 21.23
C GLU A 322 7.30 15.87 22.35
N ARG A 323 8.52 16.37 22.09
CA ARG A 323 9.34 17.07 23.10
C ARG A 323 8.95 18.54 23.27
N GLY A 324 7.97 19.01 22.52
CA GLY A 324 7.66 20.43 22.39
C GLY A 324 8.35 21.03 21.16
N PRO A 325 7.83 22.15 20.65
CA PRO A 325 8.19 22.67 19.34
C PRO A 325 9.69 23.04 19.30
N PHE A 326 10.46 22.31 18.47
CA PHE A 326 11.76 22.73 17.92
C PHE A 326 12.90 22.99 18.92
N GLN A 327 13.09 22.11 19.91
CA GLN A 327 14.41 22.04 20.56
C GLN A 327 15.47 21.57 19.54
N PRO A 328 16.68 22.19 19.51
CA PRO A 328 17.72 21.82 18.57
C PRO A 328 18.06 20.33 18.69
N LEU A 329 18.51 19.73 17.58
CA LEU A 329 18.97 18.35 17.52
C LEU A 329 19.94 18.10 18.68
N LEU A 330 19.46 17.45 19.75
CA LEU A 330 20.37 16.88 20.74
C LEU A 330 21.33 15.99 19.96
N HIS A 331 22.63 16.24 20.07
CA HIS A 331 23.64 15.35 19.52
C HIS A 331 23.45 13.97 20.19
N ILE A 332 22.69 13.08 19.54
CA ILE A 332 22.53 11.71 19.99
C ILE A 332 23.75 10.96 19.47
N PRO A 333 24.63 10.44 20.35
CA PRO A 333 25.79 9.66 19.94
C PRO A 333 25.35 8.48 19.07
N ALA A 334 26.13 8.15 18.04
CA ALA A 334 25.77 7.13 17.04
C ALA A 334 25.29 5.80 17.65
N ARG A 335 25.87 5.38 18.79
CA ARG A 335 25.47 4.18 19.54
C ARG A 335 24.03 4.23 20.08
N LYS A 336 23.57 5.39 20.61
CA LYS A 336 22.17 5.56 21.06
C LYS A 336 21.22 5.68 19.86
N ARG A 337 21.69 6.25 18.74
CA ARG A 337 20.94 6.32 17.47
C ARG A 337 20.69 4.91 16.89
N ALA A 338 21.70 4.03 16.93
CA ALA A 338 21.58 2.61 16.55
C ALA A 338 20.61 1.83 17.47
N ARG A 339 20.60 2.12 18.78
CA ARG A 339 19.66 1.50 19.72
C ARG A 339 18.22 2.02 19.56
N ARG A 340 18.02 3.26 19.09
CA ARG A 340 16.72 3.80 18.66
C ARG A 340 16.24 3.20 17.34
N ARG A 341 17.15 2.95 16.39
CA ARG A 341 16.86 2.20 15.14
C ARG A 341 16.28 0.80 15.40
N LEU A 342 16.51 0.22 16.58
CA LEU A 342 15.94 -1.07 16.98
C LEU A 342 14.47 -1.00 17.42
N ARG A 343 13.88 0.19 17.66
CA ARG A 343 12.45 0.30 17.96
C ARG A 343 11.67 0.32 16.65
N ALA A 344 11.15 -0.85 16.26
CA ALA A 344 10.16 -0.90 15.18
C ALA A 344 8.99 0.04 15.50
N ILE A 345 8.56 0.85 14.53
CA ILE A 345 7.44 1.80 14.66
C ILE A 345 6.20 1.15 15.29
N ALA A 346 5.96 -0.13 15.03
CA ALA A 346 4.86 -0.91 15.59
C ALA A 346 4.88 -1.07 17.13
N GLY A 347 6.04 -0.88 17.76
CA GLY A 347 6.20 -0.87 19.22
C GLY A 347 5.78 0.46 19.87
N LEU A 348 5.70 1.54 19.09
CA LEU A 348 5.31 2.87 19.57
C LEU A 348 3.79 3.05 19.66
N TYR A 349 3.04 2.21 18.96
CA TYR A 349 1.58 2.30 18.89
C TYR A 349 0.88 1.15 19.66
N PRO A 350 -0.32 1.34 20.25
CA PRO A 350 -1.09 2.58 20.25
C PRO A 350 -0.39 3.67 21.07
N ARG A 351 -0.32 4.87 20.52
CA ARG A 351 0.02 6.08 21.28
C ARG A 351 -1.20 6.45 22.10
N ARG A 352 -1.03 6.84 23.36
CA ARG A 352 -2.14 7.24 24.24
C ARG A 352 -1.91 8.65 24.73
N LEU A 353 -2.95 9.48 24.63
CA LEU A 353 -3.06 10.74 25.35
C LEU A 353 -4.35 10.75 26.15
N GLU A 354 -4.33 11.48 27.25
CA GLU A 354 -5.52 11.78 28.03
C GLU A 354 -5.65 13.30 28.08
N LEU A 355 -6.82 13.78 27.70
CA LEU A 355 -7.20 15.18 27.75
C LEU A 355 -8.12 15.40 28.95
N GLU A 356 -8.37 16.66 29.27
CA GLU A 356 -9.34 17.03 30.31
C GLU A 356 -10.72 16.40 30.05
N GLY A 357 -11.54 16.28 31.09
CA GLY A 357 -12.85 15.62 31.00
C GLY A 357 -12.77 14.11 30.78
N GLY A 358 -11.61 13.49 30.99
CA GLY A 358 -11.41 12.05 30.86
C GLY A 358 -11.46 11.53 29.43
N ILE A 359 -11.25 12.41 28.43
CA ILE A 359 -11.23 12.02 27.02
C ILE A 359 -9.91 11.31 26.71
N ARG A 360 -10.00 10.08 26.19
CA ARG A 360 -8.84 9.26 25.89
C ARG A 360 -8.63 9.17 24.38
N ILE A 361 -7.44 9.57 23.93
CA ILE A 361 -7.06 9.56 22.53
C ILE A 361 -6.08 8.42 22.27
N PHE A 362 -6.32 7.63 21.24
CA PHE A 362 -5.44 6.56 20.81
C PHE A 362 -5.01 6.75 19.35
N GLY A 363 -3.72 6.95 19.11
CA GLY A 363 -3.16 6.84 17.75
C GLY A 363 -2.86 5.38 17.42
N LEU A 364 -3.20 4.93 16.21
CA LEU A 364 -2.89 3.61 15.67
C LEU A 364 -2.10 3.75 14.37
N ASN A 365 -1.10 2.90 14.20
CA ASN A 365 -0.41 2.77 12.92
C ASN A 365 -1.16 1.75 12.05
N SER A 366 -1.83 2.22 11.00
CA SER A 366 -2.54 1.40 10.02
C SER A 366 -1.68 0.93 8.84
N ASN A 367 -0.37 1.17 8.86
CA ASN A 367 0.60 0.80 7.82
C ASN A 367 1.32 -0.52 8.13
N ARG A 368 0.74 -1.44 8.91
CA ARG A 368 1.40 -2.73 9.20
C ARG A 368 1.47 -3.66 8.01
N TYR A 369 0.57 -3.47 7.05
CA TYR A 369 0.67 -4.17 5.79
C TYR A 369 1.98 -3.78 5.11
N ARG A 370 2.71 -4.77 4.61
CA ARG A 370 4.01 -4.57 3.97
C ARG A 370 3.81 -4.38 2.49
N SER A 371 3.40 -3.17 2.09
CA SER A 371 3.37 -2.80 0.68
C SER A 371 4.75 -3.01 0.08
N ARG A 372 4.79 -3.76 -1.03
CA ARG A 372 6.01 -4.11 -1.78
C ARG A 372 5.91 -3.71 -3.25
N PHE A 373 4.80 -3.10 -3.63
CA PHE A 373 4.47 -2.67 -4.98
C PHE A 373 3.37 -1.61 -4.94
N VAL A 374 3.29 -0.83 -6.02
CA VAL A 374 2.41 0.35 -6.17
C VAL A 374 0.97 0.04 -5.78
N GLY A 375 0.36 -0.99 -6.38
CA GLY A 375 -1.04 -1.37 -6.15
C GLY A 375 -1.36 -1.88 -4.74
N SER A 376 -0.39 -1.99 -3.84
CA SER A 376 -0.62 -2.36 -2.44
C SER A 376 -0.30 -1.26 -1.43
N ASN A 377 0.09 -0.07 -1.93
CA ASN A 377 0.41 1.08 -1.08
C ASN A 377 -0.79 1.50 -0.22
N ALA A 378 -2.00 1.45 -0.77
CA ALA A 378 -3.23 1.85 -0.10
C ALA A 378 -3.76 0.83 0.93
N ILE A 379 -3.21 -0.40 0.96
CA ILE A 379 -3.76 -1.46 1.82
C ILE A 379 -3.40 -1.20 3.27
N GLY A 380 -4.43 -0.98 4.09
CA GLY A 380 -4.29 -0.81 5.52
C GLY A 380 -4.26 -2.10 6.32
N GLN A 381 -3.50 -2.09 7.42
CA GLN A 381 -3.61 -3.06 8.50
C GLN A 381 -3.12 -2.45 9.83
N ILE A 382 -3.89 -2.64 10.91
CA ILE A 382 -3.55 -2.21 12.27
C ILE A 382 -2.71 -3.29 12.97
N GLY A 383 -3.05 -4.56 12.79
CA GLY A 383 -2.37 -5.71 13.36
C GLY A 383 -2.82 -6.06 14.78
N GLY A 384 -2.92 -7.36 15.05
CA GLY A 384 -3.46 -7.89 16.31
C GLY A 384 -2.71 -7.46 17.58
N GLY A 385 -1.41 -7.13 17.48
CA GLY A 385 -0.63 -6.64 18.62
C GLY A 385 -1.12 -5.27 19.14
N GLN A 386 -1.38 -4.33 18.22
CA GLN A 386 -1.92 -3.00 18.55
C GLN A 386 -3.35 -3.14 19.09
N LEU A 387 -4.20 -3.91 18.41
CA LEU A 387 -5.59 -4.14 18.81
C LEU A 387 -5.69 -4.78 20.21
N ARG A 388 -4.82 -5.74 20.57
CA ARG A 388 -4.77 -6.30 21.93
C ARG A 388 -4.34 -5.28 22.98
N ARG A 389 -3.42 -4.36 22.66
CA ARG A 389 -3.01 -3.27 23.56
C ARG A 389 -4.15 -2.27 23.74
N LEU A 390 -4.83 -1.87 22.67
CA LEU A 390 -6.01 -1.01 22.73
C LEU A 390 -7.12 -1.65 23.58
N ALA A 391 -7.46 -2.92 23.33
CA ALA A 391 -8.48 -3.63 24.11
C ALA A 391 -8.16 -3.64 25.62
N ARG A 392 -6.89 -3.80 26.00
CA ARG A 392 -6.45 -3.72 27.41
C ARG A 392 -6.64 -2.30 27.98
N ALA A 393 -6.32 -1.26 27.20
CA ALA A 393 -6.51 0.12 27.64
C ALA A 393 -8.00 0.48 27.80
N LEU A 394 -8.85 0.04 26.86
CA LEU A 394 -10.30 0.24 26.94
C LEU A 394 -10.93 -0.47 28.14
N ARG A 395 -10.43 -1.64 28.54
CA ARG A 395 -10.92 -2.34 29.75
C ARG A 395 -10.58 -1.63 31.06
N ARG A 396 -9.51 -0.83 31.09
CA ARG A 396 -8.99 -0.19 32.31
C ARG A 396 -9.60 1.18 32.59
N GLY A 397 -10.44 1.71 31.70
CA GLY A 397 -11.03 3.03 31.90
C GLY A 397 -12.34 3.19 31.14
N SER A 398 -13.14 4.13 31.60
CA SER A 398 -14.40 4.59 30.98
C SER A 398 -14.22 5.97 30.34
N GLY A 399 -15.29 6.53 29.79
CA GLY A 399 -15.31 7.88 29.23
C GLY A 399 -15.19 7.95 27.70
N PRO A 400 -15.19 9.16 27.13
CA PRO A 400 -15.09 9.35 25.69
C PRO A 400 -13.75 8.86 25.13
N VAL A 401 -13.80 8.23 23.96
CA VAL A 401 -12.62 7.69 23.27
C VAL A 401 -12.57 8.21 21.83
N VAL A 402 -11.39 8.68 21.42
CA VAL A 402 -11.07 8.96 20.01
C VAL A 402 -9.95 8.03 19.56
N VAL A 403 -10.10 7.42 18.40
CA VAL A 403 -9.08 6.61 17.74
C VAL A 403 -8.66 7.28 16.45
N LEU A 404 -7.37 7.55 16.31
CA LEU A 404 -6.75 8.17 15.13
C LEU A 404 -6.02 7.08 14.36
N LEU A 405 -6.23 7.01 13.05
CA LEU A 405 -5.47 6.18 12.11
C LEU A 405 -5.54 6.79 10.72
N HIS A 406 -4.83 6.24 9.74
CA HIS A 406 -4.83 6.81 8.40
C HIS A 406 -5.82 6.12 7.45
N HIS A 407 -5.78 4.79 7.36
CA HIS A 407 -6.65 4.04 6.45
C HIS A 407 -8.08 3.95 6.95
N HIS A 408 -9.05 3.89 6.02
CA HIS A 408 -10.47 3.73 6.32
C HIS A 408 -10.74 2.46 7.11
N VAL A 409 -11.69 2.48 8.05
CA VAL A 409 -12.05 1.31 8.89
C VAL A 409 -13.31 0.58 8.40
N ALA A 410 -14.04 1.20 7.50
CA ALA A 410 -15.30 0.74 6.97
C ALA A 410 -15.51 1.28 5.55
N ARG A 411 -16.50 0.71 4.87
CA ARG A 411 -16.99 1.14 3.57
C ARG A 411 -18.00 2.26 3.76
N LEU A 412 -18.01 3.19 2.82
CA LEU A 412 -19.10 4.14 2.69
C LEU A 412 -20.31 3.43 2.08
N ALA A 413 -21.52 3.83 2.48
CA ALA A 413 -22.72 3.37 1.82
C ALA A 413 -22.73 3.90 0.37
N GLY A 414 -22.89 3.01 -0.61
CA GLY A 414 -22.87 3.36 -2.02
C GLY A 414 -22.49 2.20 -2.94
N PRO A 415 -22.37 2.45 -4.26
CA PRO A 415 -21.88 1.47 -5.22
C PRO A 415 -20.52 0.91 -4.81
N ILE A 416 -20.29 -0.37 -5.13
CA ILE A 416 -19.01 -1.00 -4.85
C ILE A 416 -17.96 -0.49 -5.84
N SER A 417 -17.02 0.34 -5.38
CA SER A 417 -15.82 0.65 -6.15
C SER A 417 -14.74 -0.40 -5.89
N LEU A 418 -14.09 -0.90 -6.94
CA LEU A 418 -12.96 -1.83 -6.80
C LEU A 418 -11.78 -1.16 -6.08
N ASN A 419 -11.56 0.15 -6.28
CA ASN A 419 -10.49 0.90 -5.64
C ASN A 419 -10.67 0.95 -4.11
N ASP A 420 -11.92 1.05 -3.64
CA ASP A 420 -12.24 1.02 -2.20
C ASP A 420 -11.74 -0.25 -1.50
N THR A 421 -11.63 -1.35 -2.24
CA THR A 421 -11.15 -2.64 -1.73
C THR A 421 -9.73 -2.54 -1.19
N PHE A 422 -8.93 -1.68 -1.81
CA PHE A 422 -7.52 -1.52 -1.47
C PHE A 422 -7.28 -0.40 -0.48
N MET A 423 -8.20 0.53 -0.28
CA MET A 423 -8.04 1.73 0.56
C MET A 423 -8.54 1.57 2.02
N ILE A 424 -8.78 0.34 2.46
CA ILE A 424 -9.36 0.02 3.78
C ILE A 424 -8.37 -0.77 4.64
N ALA A 425 -8.37 -0.48 5.94
CA ALA A 425 -7.73 -1.32 6.94
C ALA A 425 -8.41 -2.68 7.03
N MET A 426 -7.70 -3.73 6.63
CA MET A 426 -8.20 -5.12 6.60
C MET A 426 -8.74 -5.66 7.92
N ASP A 427 -8.38 -5.05 9.05
CA ASP A 427 -8.85 -5.36 10.40
C ASP A 427 -9.64 -4.21 11.05
N GLY A 428 -10.12 -3.26 10.23
CA GLY A 428 -11.05 -2.20 10.61
C GLY A 428 -12.35 -2.70 11.25
N PRO A 429 -13.03 -3.74 10.72
CA PRO A 429 -14.22 -4.30 11.37
C PRO A 429 -13.96 -4.77 12.80
N ARG A 430 -12.78 -5.32 13.07
CA ARG A 430 -12.40 -5.76 14.43
C ARG A 430 -12.19 -4.58 15.37
N LEU A 431 -11.65 -3.46 14.87
CA LEU A 431 -11.55 -2.22 15.64
C LEU A 431 -12.94 -1.66 15.96
N LEU A 432 -13.82 -1.60 14.97
CA LEU A 432 -15.18 -1.09 15.11
C LEU A 432 -16.02 -1.91 16.10
N GLU A 433 -15.99 -3.24 16.01
CA GLU A 433 -16.68 -4.11 16.97
C GLU A 433 -16.14 -3.94 18.40
N MET A 434 -14.82 -3.74 18.55
CA MET A 434 -14.21 -3.49 19.86
C MET A 434 -14.68 -2.17 20.48
N LEU A 435 -14.78 -1.11 19.66
CA LEU A 435 -15.25 0.20 20.10
C LEU A 435 -16.76 0.21 20.36
N ALA A 436 -17.54 -0.51 19.56
CA ALA A 436 -18.98 -0.67 19.78
C ALA A 436 -19.26 -1.39 21.10
N ALA A 437 -18.55 -2.50 21.38
CA ALA A 437 -18.64 -3.21 22.64
C ALA A 437 -18.17 -2.35 23.84
N TYR A 438 -17.21 -1.44 23.63
CA TYR A 438 -16.79 -0.47 24.63
C TYR A 438 -17.90 0.56 24.93
N GLN A 439 -18.53 1.11 23.89
CA GLN A 439 -19.62 2.07 24.00
C GLN A 439 -20.86 1.45 24.67
N GLN A 440 -21.20 0.21 24.30
CA GLN A 440 -22.35 -0.51 24.85
C GLN A 440 -22.29 -0.70 26.38
N LYS A 441 -21.09 -0.80 26.97
CA LYS A 441 -20.95 -0.95 28.44
C LYS A 441 -21.49 0.23 29.22
N ASN A 442 -21.44 1.43 28.65
CA ASN A 442 -22.01 2.62 29.25
C ASN A 442 -22.35 3.64 28.16
N PRO A 443 -23.52 3.52 27.51
CA PRO A 443 -23.85 4.33 26.33
C PRO A 443 -23.81 5.85 26.58
N LYS A 444 -24.08 6.27 27.82
CA LYS A 444 -24.07 7.69 28.23
C LYS A 444 -22.67 8.25 28.45
N LYS A 445 -21.68 7.42 28.80
CA LYS A 445 -20.32 7.88 29.15
C LYS A 445 -19.24 7.46 28.15
N ASN A 446 -19.42 6.34 27.46
CA ASN A 446 -18.39 5.69 26.65
C ASN A 446 -18.55 5.99 25.15
N SER A 447 -18.71 7.25 24.77
CA SER A 447 -18.76 7.60 23.35
C SER A 447 -17.45 7.24 22.64
N ALA A 448 -17.54 6.80 21.39
CA ALA A 448 -16.38 6.36 20.61
C ALA A 448 -16.39 7.01 19.22
N LEU A 449 -15.26 7.61 18.85
CA LEU A 449 -15.01 8.25 17.56
C LEU A 449 -13.77 7.65 16.91
N VAL A 450 -13.83 7.41 15.61
CA VAL A 450 -12.69 7.08 14.77
C VAL A 450 -12.47 8.22 13.79
N LEU A 451 -11.25 8.74 13.72
CA LEU A 451 -10.83 9.75 12.75
C LEU A 451 -9.77 9.15 11.82
N HIS A 452 -9.95 9.33 10.51
CA HIS A 452 -8.99 8.90 9.51
C HIS A 452 -8.99 9.78 8.26
N GLY A 453 -8.08 9.52 7.31
CA GLY A 453 -7.88 10.27 6.07
C GLY A 453 -7.91 9.36 4.84
N HIS A 454 -6.86 9.44 4.01
CA HIS A 454 -6.47 8.53 2.92
C HIS A 454 -7.26 8.63 1.60
N LYS A 455 -8.59 8.67 1.63
CA LYS A 455 -9.40 8.73 0.40
C LYS A 455 -9.68 10.16 -0.10
N HIS A 456 -9.18 11.16 0.61
CA HIS A 456 -9.47 12.58 0.36
C HIS A 456 -10.98 12.92 0.30
N LEU A 457 -11.84 12.04 0.80
CA LEU A 457 -13.28 12.17 0.80
C LEU A 457 -13.77 12.47 2.21
N ALA A 458 -14.49 13.58 2.36
CA ALA A 458 -15.14 13.95 3.60
C ALA A 458 -16.35 13.05 3.81
N PHE A 459 -16.40 12.37 4.96
CA PHE A 459 -17.56 11.58 5.32
C PHE A 459 -17.68 11.50 6.84
N PHE A 460 -18.87 11.75 7.36
CA PHE A 460 -19.20 11.42 8.74
C PHE A 460 -20.38 10.48 8.80
N GLY A 461 -20.27 9.49 9.67
CA GLY A 461 -21.34 8.54 9.85
C GLY A 461 -21.09 7.61 11.01
N HIS A 462 -21.93 6.59 11.09
CA HIS A 462 -21.90 5.65 12.19
C HIS A 462 -21.78 4.21 11.73
N TYR A 463 -20.96 3.48 12.46
CA TYR A 463 -21.00 2.04 12.50
C TYR A 463 -21.92 1.57 13.62
N ARG A 464 -22.81 0.63 13.31
CA ARG A 464 -23.67 -0.07 14.28
C ARG A 464 -23.28 -1.54 14.32
N SER A 465 -22.85 -2.02 15.48
CA SER A 465 -22.55 -3.44 15.66
C SER A 465 -23.82 -4.26 15.70
N LYS A 466 -23.75 -5.50 15.18
CA LYS A 466 -24.86 -6.46 15.28
C LYS A 466 -25.14 -6.88 16.72
N SER A 467 -24.12 -6.85 17.59
CA SER A 467 -24.27 -7.13 19.03
C SER A 467 -24.72 -5.92 19.85
N GLY A 468 -24.93 -4.77 19.20
CA GLY A 468 -25.29 -3.51 19.84
C GLY A 468 -24.10 -2.58 20.05
N GLY A 469 -24.42 -1.33 20.33
CA GLY A 469 -23.44 -0.24 20.42
C GLY A 469 -23.20 0.46 19.07
N ARG A 470 -22.67 1.68 19.17
CA ARG A 470 -22.44 2.59 18.03
C ARG A 470 -21.05 3.22 18.12
N VAL A 471 -20.42 3.41 16.96
CA VAL A 471 -19.15 4.13 16.81
C VAL A 471 -19.32 5.20 15.75
N SER A 472 -18.94 6.44 16.09
CA SER A 472 -18.84 7.52 15.11
C SER A 472 -17.55 7.38 14.31
N VAL A 473 -17.61 7.65 13.02
CA VAL A 473 -16.46 7.57 12.12
C VAL A 473 -16.45 8.80 11.23
N TYR A 474 -15.32 9.51 11.23
CA TYR A 474 -15.06 10.63 10.34
C TYR A 474 -13.88 10.33 9.44
N ALA A 475 -14.10 10.43 8.14
CA ALA A 475 -13.07 10.54 7.12
C ALA A 475 -12.84 12.02 6.82
N HIS A 476 -11.64 12.51 7.06
CA HIS A 476 -11.22 13.84 6.65
C HIS A 476 -10.78 13.80 5.19
N PRO A 477 -11.15 14.80 4.36
CA PRO A 477 -10.57 14.97 3.05
C PRO A 477 -9.11 15.42 3.16
N SER A 478 -8.40 15.57 2.04
CA SER A 478 -7.06 16.14 2.09
C SER A 478 -7.13 17.59 2.57
N SER A 479 -6.30 17.92 3.56
CA SER A 479 -6.25 19.28 4.09
C SER A 479 -5.58 20.25 3.12
N THR A 480 -4.72 19.80 2.21
CA THR A 480 -3.99 20.67 1.27
C THR A 480 -4.47 20.51 -0.17
N LEU A 481 -4.93 19.32 -0.56
CA LEU A 481 -5.31 19.01 -1.94
C LEU A 481 -6.79 19.15 -2.22
N GLY A 482 -7.66 18.95 -1.22
CA GLY A 482 -9.10 19.09 -1.46
C GLY A 482 -9.96 17.91 -1.04
N HIS A 483 -11.25 18.08 -1.28
CA HIS A 483 -12.27 17.07 -1.16
C HIS A 483 -12.40 16.37 -2.51
N GLU A 484 -12.30 15.05 -2.52
CA GLU A 484 -12.51 14.24 -3.71
C GLU A 484 -14.01 14.05 -3.98
N THR A 485 -14.46 14.50 -5.15
CA THR A 485 -15.80 14.19 -5.70
C THR A 485 -15.59 13.58 -7.08
N ASP A 486 -16.14 12.38 -7.31
CA ASP A 486 -16.08 11.68 -8.60
C ASP A 486 -14.67 11.61 -9.19
N GLY A 487 -13.68 11.31 -8.34
CA GLY A 487 -12.27 11.20 -8.73
C GLY A 487 -11.54 12.53 -8.94
N HIS A 488 -12.15 13.67 -8.62
CA HIS A 488 -11.54 14.99 -8.76
C HIS A 488 -11.44 15.69 -7.40
N LEU A 489 -10.27 16.24 -7.10
CA LEU A 489 -10.01 17.03 -5.89
C LEU A 489 -10.44 18.48 -6.10
N ASP A 490 -11.17 19.09 -5.17
CA ASP A 490 -11.63 20.48 -5.33
C ASP A 490 -10.54 21.56 -5.12
N GLY A 491 -9.31 21.18 -4.75
CA GLY A 491 -8.22 22.12 -4.53
C GLY A 491 -8.35 23.00 -3.28
N VAL A 492 -9.41 22.86 -2.48
CA VAL A 492 -9.68 23.74 -1.33
C VAL A 492 -9.00 23.19 -0.08
N ALA A 493 -8.13 23.99 0.54
CA ALA A 493 -7.49 23.60 1.79
C ALA A 493 -8.48 23.65 2.96
N ARG A 494 -8.45 22.69 3.88
CA ARG A 494 -9.37 22.67 5.04
C ARG A 494 -8.84 21.87 6.23
N PHE A 495 -9.41 22.11 7.40
CA PHE A 495 -9.21 21.29 8.60
C PHE A 495 -10.56 20.96 9.25
N ALA A 496 -10.59 20.07 10.23
CA ALA A 496 -11.80 19.75 10.98
C ALA A 496 -11.64 20.05 12.47
N ALA A 497 -12.59 20.79 13.06
CA ALA A 497 -12.72 20.93 14.50
C ALA A 497 -13.65 19.84 15.04
N ILE A 498 -13.13 19.05 15.99
CA ILE A 498 -13.85 17.94 16.61
C ILE A 498 -14.32 18.38 17.99
N ARG A 499 -15.62 18.27 18.23
CA ARG A 499 -16.26 18.67 19.48
C ARG A 499 -17.00 17.51 20.13
N LEU A 500 -17.17 17.60 21.44
CA LEU A 500 -17.95 16.67 22.24
C LEU A 500 -19.00 17.44 23.03
N THR A 501 -20.27 17.07 22.87
CA THR A 501 -21.37 17.64 23.66
C THR A 501 -21.45 17.01 25.05
N ASP A 502 -22.20 17.63 25.96
CA ASP A 502 -22.40 17.11 27.33
C ASP A 502 -23.18 15.78 27.34
N GLU A 503 -23.97 15.52 26.30
CA GLU A 503 -24.65 14.24 26.08
C GLU A 503 -23.73 13.15 25.52
N GLY A 504 -22.44 13.45 25.32
CA GLY A 504 -21.45 12.54 24.78
C GLY A 504 -21.55 12.34 23.26
N ILE A 505 -22.14 13.29 22.54
CA ILE A 505 -22.28 13.24 21.08
C ILE A 505 -21.06 13.92 20.44
N TRP A 506 -20.43 13.21 19.50
CA TRP A 506 -19.33 13.75 18.70
C TRP A 506 -19.86 14.63 17.58
N ARG A 507 -19.26 15.81 17.40
CA ARG A 507 -19.55 16.76 16.32
C ARG A 507 -18.28 17.06 15.52
N VAL A 508 -18.45 17.30 14.23
CA VAL A 508 -17.37 17.60 13.30
C VAL A 508 -17.72 18.85 12.52
N GLU A 509 -16.91 19.89 12.65
CA GLU A 509 -17.02 21.14 11.90
C GLU A 509 -15.87 21.20 10.91
N THR A 510 -16.16 21.19 9.61
CA THR A 510 -15.10 21.30 8.59
C THR A 510 -14.93 22.77 8.21
N HIS A 511 -13.70 23.28 8.30
CA HIS A 511 -13.34 24.67 8.06
C HIS A 511 -12.52 24.79 6.76
N PRO A 512 -13.16 25.08 5.62
CA PRO A 512 -12.43 25.39 4.39
C PRO A 512 -11.74 26.75 4.52
N LEU A 513 -10.48 26.82 4.11
CA LEU A 513 -9.82 28.09 3.86
C LEU A 513 -10.48 28.75 2.67
N ARG A 514 -10.98 29.96 2.89
CA ARG A 514 -11.33 30.83 1.78
C ARG A 514 -10.05 31.09 0.97
N PRO A 515 -10.12 31.15 -0.36
CA PRO A 515 -9.01 31.69 -1.15
C PRO A 515 -8.58 33.01 -0.51
N ALA A 516 -7.27 33.23 -0.37
CA ALA A 516 -6.80 34.57 -0.06
C ALA A 516 -7.43 35.46 -1.13
N ARG A 517 -8.30 36.40 -0.72
CA ARG A 517 -8.80 37.41 -1.67
C ARG A 517 -7.54 37.93 -2.34
N ALA A 518 -7.44 37.74 -3.66
CA ALA A 518 -6.41 38.42 -4.43
C ALA A 518 -6.49 39.88 -4.01
N ALA A 519 -5.35 40.47 -3.64
CA ALA A 519 -5.26 41.87 -3.26
C ALA A 519 -5.47 42.77 -4.49
N THR A 520 -6.60 42.58 -5.17
CA THR A 520 -7.03 43.27 -6.38
C THR A 520 -8.40 43.81 -6.09
N GLU A 521 -8.47 45.14 -6.17
CA GLU A 521 -9.62 46.04 -6.00
C GLU A 521 -9.89 46.47 -4.55
N ALA A 522 -9.09 47.46 -4.12
CA ALA A 522 -9.65 48.54 -3.33
C ALA A 522 -10.97 49.01 -3.99
N PRO A 523 -12.05 49.22 -3.23
CA PRO A 523 -13.28 49.76 -3.81
C PRO A 523 -12.94 51.07 -4.53
N PRO A 524 -13.51 51.33 -5.73
CA PRO A 524 -13.32 52.61 -6.40
C PRO A 524 -13.69 53.70 -5.39
N ALA A 525 -12.77 54.65 -5.20
CA ALA A 525 -13.01 55.83 -4.38
C ALA A 525 -14.38 56.38 -4.79
N ALA A 526 -15.28 56.50 -3.81
CA ALA A 526 -16.59 57.08 -4.03
C ALA A 526 -16.37 58.44 -4.68
N ALA A 527 -16.74 58.55 -5.96
CA ALA A 527 -16.83 59.84 -6.62
C ALA A 527 -17.87 60.64 -5.82
N GLU A 528 -17.39 61.69 -5.16
CA GLU A 528 -18.23 62.74 -4.61
C GLU A 528 -19.14 63.24 -5.73
N ALA A 529 -20.42 62.89 -5.63
CA ALA A 529 -21.46 63.54 -6.39
C ALA A 529 -21.58 64.97 -5.85
N ALA A 530 -20.99 65.91 -6.59
CA ALA A 530 -21.27 67.33 -6.44
C ALA A 530 -22.76 67.57 -6.66
N VAL A 531 -23.45 67.94 -5.58
CA VAL A 531 -24.70 68.70 -5.61
C VAL A 531 -24.48 69.96 -4.80
N SER A 532 -23.98 70.99 -5.47
CA SER A 532 -24.30 72.42 -5.30
C SER A 532 -23.54 73.24 -6.32
#